data_AF-A0A380DLA4-F1
#
_entry.id   AF-A0A380DLA4-F1
#
_cell.length_a   1.000
_cell.length_b   1.000
_cell.length_c   1.000
_cell.angle_alpha   90.00
_cell.angle_beta   90.00
_cell.angle_gamma   90.00
#
_symmetry.space_group_name_H-M   'P 1'
#
loop_
_entity.id
_entity.type
_entity.pdbx_description
1 polymer ?
#
loop_
_entity_poly.entity_id
_entity_poly.type
_entity_poly.pdbx_seq_one_letter_code
_entity_poly.pdbx_strand_id
1 'polypeptide(L)'
;MPAKYIIHTVGPQIRRLPVSKMNQDLLAKCYLSCLKLADQHSLNHVAFCCISTGVFAFPQDEAAEIAVRTVESYLKETSSTLKVVFNVFTDKDLQLYKEHLTVMQSSKWNAMSLLMGDKTKQAEVLRTAIDEADAIVIGIGAGMSASDGFTYVGERFTENFPDFIEKYRFFDMLQASLHPYGSWQEYWAFESRFITLNYLDQPVGQSYLALKSLVEGKQYHIITTNADNAFDAAEYDMTHVFHIQGEYILQQCSQHCHAQTYRNDDLIRKMVVAQQDMLIPWEMIPRCPKCDAPMEVNKRKAEVGMVEDAEFHAQLQRYNAFLEQHQDDKVLYLEIGIGYTTPQFVKHPFQRMTRKNENALYMTMNKKGISHSEFNSRTYHTFD
;
A
#
# COMPACT_ATOMS: atom_id res chain seq x y z
N MET A 1 25.82 -39.01 -7.05
CA MET A 1 25.16 -39.97 -6.12
C MET A 1 24.35 -40.97 -6.95
N PRO A 2 24.39 -42.28 -6.67
CA PRO A 2 23.50 -43.22 -7.35
C PRO A 2 22.08 -43.06 -6.81
N ALA A 3 21.19 -42.48 -7.61
CA ALA A 3 19.77 -42.37 -7.28
C ALA A 3 19.04 -43.68 -7.63
N LYS A 4 18.19 -44.18 -6.72
CA LYS A 4 17.35 -45.36 -6.99
C LYS A 4 16.18 -45.04 -7.92
N TYR A 5 15.71 -43.80 -7.89
CA TYR A 5 14.60 -43.29 -8.68
C TYR A 5 14.96 -41.94 -9.28
N ILE A 6 14.40 -41.64 -10.45
CA ILE A 6 14.47 -40.32 -11.08
C ILE A 6 13.03 -39.90 -11.36
N ILE A 7 12.59 -38.80 -10.75
CA ILE A 7 11.28 -38.20 -11.02
C ILE A 7 11.50 -37.08 -12.04
N HIS A 8 10.87 -37.20 -13.20
CA HIS A 8 10.92 -36.18 -14.25
C HIS A 8 9.78 -35.18 -14.08
N THR A 9 10.09 -33.89 -14.16
CA THR A 9 9.11 -32.80 -14.15
C THR A 9 9.57 -31.69 -15.08
N VAL A 10 8.62 -31.00 -15.71
CA VAL A 10 8.90 -29.89 -16.63
C VAL A 10 8.31 -28.63 -16.01
N GLY A 11 9.18 -27.72 -15.60
CA GLY A 11 8.78 -26.42 -15.05
C GLY A 11 8.39 -25.41 -16.14
N PRO A 12 7.77 -24.29 -15.75
CA PRO A 12 7.39 -23.22 -16.67
C PRO A 12 8.62 -22.51 -17.25
N GLN A 13 8.50 -22.03 -18.49
CA GLN A 13 9.49 -21.16 -19.15
C GLN A 13 9.01 -19.70 -19.11
N ILE A 14 9.86 -18.80 -18.64
CA ILE A 14 9.55 -17.38 -18.52
C ILE A 14 10.02 -16.65 -19.77
N ARG A 15 9.06 -16.02 -20.47
CA ARG A 15 9.32 -15.23 -21.69
C ARG A 15 9.25 -13.72 -21.46
N ARG A 16 8.59 -13.29 -20.39
CA ARG A 16 8.39 -11.89 -20.02
C ARG A 16 8.38 -11.75 -18.51
N LEU A 17 8.89 -10.61 -18.04
CA LEU A 17 8.75 -10.17 -16.66
C LEU A 17 7.66 -9.08 -16.55
N PRO A 18 6.97 -8.95 -15.41
CA PRO A 18 7.07 -9.81 -14.21
C PRO A 18 6.52 -11.23 -14.47
N VAL A 19 6.94 -12.19 -13.64
CA VAL A 19 6.44 -13.57 -13.72
C VAL A 19 4.94 -13.58 -13.47
N SER A 20 4.18 -14.25 -14.36
CA SER A 20 2.73 -14.34 -14.20
C SER A 20 2.35 -15.29 -13.07
N LYS A 21 1.19 -15.05 -12.44
CA LYS A 21 0.68 -15.92 -11.38
C LYS A 21 0.53 -17.37 -11.84
N MET A 22 0.11 -17.57 -13.08
CA MET A 22 0.03 -18.90 -13.70
C MET A 22 1.38 -19.62 -13.70
N ASN A 23 2.47 -18.91 -14.04
CA ASN A 23 3.81 -19.51 -14.03
C ASN A 23 4.30 -19.82 -12.61
N GLN A 24 4.03 -18.94 -11.63
CA GLN A 24 4.33 -19.22 -10.22
C GLN A 24 3.62 -20.50 -9.73
N ASP A 25 2.33 -20.62 -10.02
CA ASP A 25 1.50 -21.76 -9.59
C ASP A 25 1.92 -23.06 -10.34
N LEU A 26 2.37 -22.97 -11.60
CA LEU A 26 2.93 -24.11 -12.33
C LEU A 26 4.24 -24.60 -11.71
N LEU A 27 5.15 -23.70 -11.33
CA LEU A 27 6.39 -24.09 -10.66
C LEU A 27 6.11 -24.78 -9.32
N ALA A 28 5.19 -24.25 -8.51
CA ALA A 28 4.75 -24.90 -7.27
C ALA A 28 4.18 -26.30 -7.53
N LYS A 29 3.36 -26.48 -8.57
CA LYS A 29 2.81 -27.80 -8.95
C LYS A 29 3.88 -28.82 -9.34
N CYS A 30 5.00 -28.38 -9.93
CA CYS A 30 6.13 -29.26 -10.23
C CYS A 30 6.70 -29.88 -8.96
N TYR A 31 7.02 -29.05 -7.94
CA TYR A 31 7.50 -29.53 -6.65
C TYR A 31 6.47 -30.42 -5.95
N LEU A 32 5.22 -29.98 -5.88
CA LEU A 32 4.14 -30.71 -5.20
C LEU A 32 3.91 -32.11 -5.81
N SER A 33 3.91 -32.21 -7.14
CA SER A 33 3.73 -33.50 -7.83
C SER A 33 4.89 -34.46 -7.54
N CYS A 34 6.12 -33.95 -7.52
CA CYS A 34 7.30 -34.76 -7.19
C CYS A 34 7.28 -35.25 -5.74
N LEU A 35 6.90 -34.39 -4.78
CA LEU A 35 6.80 -34.74 -3.37
C LEU A 35 5.73 -35.81 -3.13
N LYS A 36 4.53 -35.63 -3.70
CA LYS A 36 3.44 -36.62 -3.62
C LYS A 36 3.86 -37.98 -4.17
N LEU A 37 4.54 -37.99 -5.31
CA LEU A 37 5.01 -39.23 -5.92
C LEU A 37 6.09 -39.90 -5.04
N ALA A 38 6.99 -39.12 -4.45
CA ALA A 38 8.00 -39.65 -3.52
C ALA A 38 7.36 -40.32 -2.30
N ASP A 39 6.35 -39.71 -1.69
CA ASP A 39 5.62 -40.30 -0.56
C ASP A 39 4.80 -41.54 -0.95
N GLN A 40 4.14 -41.51 -2.11
CA GLN A 40 3.41 -42.68 -2.65
C GLN A 40 4.32 -43.90 -2.81
N HIS A 41 5.58 -43.68 -3.13
CA HIS A 41 6.61 -44.73 -3.23
C HIS A 41 7.37 -44.97 -1.91
N SER A 42 6.94 -44.37 -0.80
CA SER A 42 7.55 -44.50 0.53
C SER A 42 9.05 -44.19 0.51
N LEU A 43 9.46 -43.17 -0.26
CA LEU A 43 10.84 -42.74 -0.32
C LEU A 43 11.20 -41.91 0.92
N ASN A 44 12.44 -42.06 1.39
CA ASN A 44 12.91 -41.34 2.58
C ASN A 44 13.63 -40.02 2.27
N HIS A 45 14.13 -39.87 1.04
CA HIS A 45 14.93 -38.72 0.62
C HIS A 45 14.61 -38.33 -0.82
N VAL A 46 14.53 -37.03 -1.08
CA VAL A 46 14.44 -36.46 -2.44
C VAL A 46 15.39 -35.28 -2.55
N ALA A 47 16.07 -35.17 -3.69
CA ALA A 47 16.90 -34.02 -4.02
C ALA A 47 16.29 -33.27 -5.21
N PHE A 48 16.09 -31.97 -5.07
CA PHE A 48 15.63 -31.08 -6.14
C PHE A 48 16.78 -30.25 -6.67
N CYS A 49 16.86 -30.09 -8.00
CA CYS A 49 17.60 -29.00 -8.62
C CYS A 49 16.79 -27.70 -8.56
N CYS A 50 17.40 -26.58 -8.97
CA CYS A 50 16.69 -25.31 -9.18
C CYS A 50 15.81 -25.43 -10.43
N ILE A 51 14.55 -25.85 -10.27
CA ILE A 51 13.62 -26.08 -11.38
C ILE A 51 13.36 -24.73 -12.08
N SER A 52 13.45 -24.73 -13.40
CA SER A 52 13.19 -23.58 -14.30
C SER A 52 14.14 -22.38 -14.25
N THR A 53 15.16 -22.33 -13.39
CA THR A 53 16.02 -21.13 -13.26
C THR A 53 17.13 -21.01 -14.30
N GLY A 54 17.44 -22.09 -15.02
CA GLY A 54 18.45 -22.11 -16.10
C GLY A 54 17.90 -21.63 -17.45
N VAL A 55 17.89 -22.51 -18.45
CA VAL A 55 17.40 -22.23 -19.83
C VAL A 55 15.95 -21.70 -19.85
N PHE A 56 15.17 -22.00 -18.82
CA PHE A 56 13.77 -21.58 -18.71
C PHE A 56 13.60 -20.19 -18.07
N ALA A 57 14.70 -19.55 -17.67
CA ALA A 57 14.79 -18.14 -17.29
C ALA A 57 13.85 -17.70 -16.15
N PHE A 58 13.44 -18.61 -15.27
CA PHE A 58 12.72 -18.23 -14.06
C PHE A 58 13.65 -17.45 -13.12
N PRO A 59 13.28 -16.24 -12.65
CA PRO A 59 14.09 -15.49 -11.69
C PRO A 59 14.46 -16.35 -10.47
N GLN A 60 15.76 -16.42 -10.18
CA GLN A 60 16.31 -17.35 -9.18
C GLN A 60 15.72 -17.15 -7.78
N ASP A 61 15.56 -15.90 -7.35
CA ASP A 61 15.03 -15.55 -6.03
C ASP A 61 13.57 -16.00 -5.89
N GLU A 62 12.71 -15.59 -6.82
CA GLU A 62 11.30 -15.97 -6.84
C GLU A 62 11.10 -17.49 -6.97
N ALA A 63 11.95 -18.16 -7.75
CA ALA A 63 11.93 -19.63 -7.87
C ALA A 63 12.35 -20.33 -6.57
N ALA A 64 13.39 -19.83 -5.90
CA ALA A 64 13.85 -20.36 -4.61
C ALA A 64 12.76 -20.20 -3.55
N GLU A 65 12.13 -19.03 -3.46
CA GLU A 65 11.00 -18.79 -2.55
C GLU A 65 9.86 -19.79 -2.79
N ILE A 66 9.44 -19.97 -4.06
CA ILE A 66 8.38 -20.94 -4.41
C ILE A 66 8.78 -22.36 -4.04
N ALA A 67 10.02 -22.76 -4.32
CA ALA A 67 10.52 -24.09 -4.06
C ALA A 67 10.51 -24.42 -2.56
N VAL A 68 11.11 -23.55 -1.74
CA VAL A 68 11.19 -23.76 -0.29
C VAL A 68 9.80 -23.74 0.33
N ARG A 69 8.97 -22.73 0.03
CA ARG A 69 7.60 -22.62 0.55
C ARG A 69 6.76 -23.86 0.21
N THR A 70 6.81 -24.32 -1.04
CA THR A 70 6.00 -25.47 -1.47
C THR A 70 6.41 -26.75 -0.74
N VAL A 71 7.72 -26.96 -0.57
CA VAL A 71 8.25 -28.13 0.15
C VAL A 71 7.84 -28.09 1.62
N GLU A 72 8.04 -26.98 2.31
CA GLU A 72 7.73 -26.88 3.73
C GLU A 72 6.23 -27.03 4.02
N SER A 73 5.37 -26.34 3.26
CA SER A 73 3.92 -26.51 3.34
C SER A 73 3.51 -27.97 3.19
N TYR A 74 4.05 -28.65 2.17
CA TYR A 74 3.72 -30.05 1.93
C TYR A 74 4.13 -30.97 3.09
N LEU A 75 5.36 -30.83 3.59
CA LEU A 75 5.87 -31.65 4.70
C LEU A 75 5.03 -31.43 5.97
N LYS A 76 4.66 -30.18 6.25
CA LYS A 76 3.82 -29.81 7.41
C LYS A 76 2.39 -30.36 7.29
N GLU A 77 1.73 -30.14 6.16
CA GLU A 77 0.33 -30.54 5.95
C GLU A 77 0.13 -32.06 5.93
N THR A 78 1.10 -32.80 5.40
CA THR A 78 1.02 -34.26 5.29
C THR A 78 1.66 -35.00 6.46
N SER A 79 2.37 -34.28 7.34
CA SER A 79 3.26 -34.89 8.35
C SER A 79 4.27 -35.87 7.74
N SER A 80 4.67 -35.66 6.48
CA SER A 80 5.63 -36.50 5.79
C SER A 80 7.00 -36.44 6.46
N THR A 81 7.68 -37.58 6.51
CA THR A 81 9.05 -37.70 7.05
C THR A 81 10.13 -37.57 5.98
N LEU A 82 9.73 -37.24 4.74
CA LEU A 82 10.61 -37.11 3.59
C LEU A 82 11.68 -36.02 3.83
N LYS A 83 12.95 -36.40 3.71
CA LYS A 83 14.06 -35.45 3.78
C LYS A 83 14.32 -34.84 2.41
N VAL A 84 14.13 -33.52 2.30
CA VAL A 84 14.31 -32.78 1.05
C VAL A 84 15.65 -32.06 1.03
N VAL A 85 16.40 -32.21 -0.06
CA VAL A 85 17.67 -31.53 -0.30
C VAL A 85 17.53 -30.64 -1.53
N PHE A 86 17.78 -29.33 -1.40
CA PHE A 86 17.93 -28.46 -2.55
C PHE A 86 19.39 -28.48 -3.03
N ASN A 87 19.63 -29.18 -4.13
CA ASN A 87 20.94 -29.28 -4.77
C ASN A 87 21.11 -28.14 -5.77
N VAL A 88 21.69 -27.04 -5.29
CA VAL A 88 21.95 -25.81 -6.03
C VAL A 88 23.32 -25.84 -6.74
N PHE A 89 23.48 -25.05 -7.80
CA PHE A 89 24.72 -25.03 -8.59
C PHE A 89 25.61 -23.80 -8.30
N THR A 90 25.02 -22.63 -8.09
CA THR A 90 25.77 -21.38 -7.91
C THR A 90 25.77 -20.92 -6.45
N ASP A 91 26.79 -20.17 -6.03
CA ASP A 91 26.83 -19.53 -4.71
C ASP A 91 25.65 -18.57 -4.51
N LYS A 92 25.20 -17.92 -5.59
CA LYS A 92 24.00 -17.07 -5.58
C LYS A 92 22.74 -17.87 -5.24
N ASP A 93 22.54 -19.02 -5.88
CA ASP A 93 21.41 -19.90 -5.55
C ASP A 93 21.53 -20.41 -4.11
N LEU A 94 22.74 -20.80 -3.67
CA LEU A 94 22.95 -21.23 -2.29
C LEU A 94 22.56 -20.16 -1.28
N GLN A 95 22.95 -18.91 -1.53
CA GLN A 95 22.58 -17.78 -0.67
C GLN A 95 21.07 -17.57 -0.64
N LEU A 96 20.41 -17.55 -1.81
CA LEU A 96 18.95 -17.40 -1.90
C LEU A 96 18.20 -18.52 -1.17
N TYR A 97 18.57 -19.78 -1.39
CA TYR A 97 17.94 -20.90 -0.69
C TYR A 97 18.21 -20.87 0.82
N LYS A 98 19.41 -20.48 1.26
CA LYS A 98 19.71 -20.31 2.70
C LYS A 98 18.86 -19.20 3.32
N GLU A 99 18.72 -18.08 2.64
CA GLU A 99 17.87 -16.97 3.07
C GLU A 99 16.44 -17.48 3.25
N HIS A 100 15.83 -18.07 2.21
CA HIS A 100 14.46 -18.58 2.27
C HIS A 100 14.25 -19.68 3.32
N LEU A 101 15.21 -20.58 3.52
CA LEU A 101 15.16 -21.62 4.57
C LEU A 101 15.28 -21.04 5.98
N THR A 102 16.14 -20.03 6.19
CA THR A 102 16.34 -19.40 7.51
C THR A 102 15.11 -18.57 7.88
N VAL A 103 14.62 -17.81 6.91
CA VAL A 103 13.46 -16.93 7.00
C VAL A 103 12.19 -17.65 7.47
N MET A 104 11.94 -18.86 6.97
CA MET A 104 10.74 -19.61 7.33
C MET A 104 10.85 -20.37 8.66
N GLN A 105 12.08 -20.50 9.19
CA GLN A 105 12.33 -21.07 10.51
C GLN A 105 12.48 -20.02 11.63
N SER A 106 12.61 -18.72 11.30
CA SER A 106 12.97 -17.67 12.26
C SER A 106 11.98 -16.50 12.41
N SER A 107 10.81 -16.52 11.75
CA SER A 107 9.85 -15.42 11.88
C SER A 107 9.34 -15.30 13.32
N LYS A 108 9.47 -14.11 13.92
CA LYS A 108 8.89 -13.78 15.25
C LYS A 108 7.36 -13.60 15.21
N TRP A 109 6.76 -13.71 14.03
CA TRP A 109 5.32 -13.50 13.79
C TRP A 109 4.63 -14.83 13.51
N ASN A 110 3.71 -15.27 14.38
CA ASN A 110 2.95 -16.49 14.09
C ASN A 110 1.98 -16.24 12.92
N ALA A 111 1.60 -15.00 12.65
CA ALA A 111 0.88 -14.60 11.44
C ALA A 111 1.54 -15.13 10.16
N MET A 112 2.88 -15.10 10.08
CA MET A 112 3.61 -15.59 8.90
C MET A 112 3.58 -17.12 8.79
N SER A 113 3.36 -17.83 9.90
CA SER A 113 3.23 -19.29 9.91
C SER A 113 1.90 -19.78 9.32
N LEU A 114 0.88 -18.92 9.29
CA LEU A 114 -0.43 -19.20 8.69
C LEU A 114 -0.38 -19.15 7.15
N LEU A 115 0.65 -18.53 6.56
CA LEU A 115 0.88 -18.53 5.12
C LEU A 115 1.21 -19.92 4.55
N MET A 116 1.53 -20.88 5.43
CA MET A 116 1.90 -22.23 5.05
C MET A 116 0.71 -23.12 4.67
N GLY A 117 -0.55 -22.68 4.84
CA GLY A 117 -1.73 -23.48 4.51
C GLY A 117 -2.84 -22.66 3.83
N ASP A 118 -3.12 -23.01 2.57
CA ASP A 118 -4.14 -22.48 1.64
C ASP A 118 -4.30 -20.94 1.50
N LYS A 119 -4.57 -20.46 0.28
CA LYS A 119 -4.71 -19.04 -0.08
C LYS A 119 -5.93 -18.35 0.57
N THR A 120 -6.75 -19.09 1.30
CA THR A 120 -8.06 -18.70 1.87
C THR A 120 -7.99 -17.95 3.21
N LYS A 121 -6.79 -17.61 3.70
CA LYS A 121 -6.59 -17.04 5.06
C LYS A 121 -5.98 -15.62 5.12
N GLN A 122 -6.02 -14.80 4.06
CA GLN A 122 -5.39 -13.45 4.09
C GLN A 122 -5.90 -12.57 5.25
N ALA A 123 -7.21 -12.60 5.50
CA ALA A 123 -7.83 -11.89 6.63
C ALA A 123 -7.39 -12.43 8.00
N GLU A 124 -7.22 -13.75 8.13
CA GLU A 124 -6.74 -14.39 9.36
C GLU A 124 -5.27 -14.04 9.63
N VAL A 125 -4.44 -14.00 8.58
CA VAL A 125 -3.04 -13.56 8.66
C VAL A 125 -2.96 -12.11 9.13
N LEU A 126 -3.73 -11.21 8.51
CA LEU A 126 -3.76 -9.79 8.89
C LEU A 126 -4.28 -9.61 10.32
N ARG A 127 -5.36 -10.30 10.70
CA ARG A 127 -5.90 -10.24 12.05
C ARG A 127 -4.89 -10.73 13.07
N THR A 128 -4.22 -11.85 12.80
CA THR A 128 -3.18 -12.41 13.68
C THR A 128 -2.00 -11.45 13.81
N ALA A 129 -1.57 -10.80 12.72
CA ALA A 129 -0.51 -9.80 12.78
C ALA A 129 -0.93 -8.59 13.62
N ILE A 130 -2.15 -8.08 13.46
CA ILE A 130 -2.66 -6.97 14.29
C ILE A 130 -2.76 -7.36 15.76
N ASP A 131 -3.17 -8.59 16.04
CA ASP A 131 -3.30 -9.08 17.41
C ASP A 131 -1.94 -9.24 18.11
N GLU A 132 -0.92 -9.69 17.38
CA GLU A 132 0.45 -9.91 17.87
C GLU A 132 1.34 -8.67 17.93
N ALA A 133 0.97 -7.59 17.25
CA ALA A 133 1.78 -6.38 17.18
C ALA A 133 1.79 -5.63 18.52
N ASP A 134 2.98 -5.22 18.96
CA ASP A 134 3.13 -4.31 20.10
C ASP A 134 2.66 -2.90 19.72
N ALA A 135 2.91 -2.51 18.47
CA ALA A 135 2.49 -1.24 17.87
C ALA A 135 2.23 -1.37 16.37
N ILE A 136 1.35 -0.52 15.84
CA ILE A 136 0.93 -0.54 14.43
C ILE A 136 1.14 0.84 13.80
N VAL A 137 1.92 0.90 12.72
CA VAL A 137 2.08 2.11 11.91
C VAL A 137 1.32 1.90 10.61
N ILE A 138 0.25 2.66 10.40
CA ILE A 138 -0.68 2.46 9.30
C ILE A 138 -0.48 3.55 8.25
N GLY A 139 -0.29 3.13 7.01
CA GLY A 139 -0.08 3.98 5.86
C GLY A 139 -1.28 3.90 4.92
N ILE A 140 -2.07 4.97 4.80
CA ILE A 140 -3.31 4.95 4.00
C ILE A 140 -3.19 5.84 2.76
N GLY A 141 -3.53 5.30 1.60
CA GLY A 141 -3.60 6.04 0.33
C GLY A 141 -4.95 5.94 -0.36
N ALA A 142 -5.01 6.48 -1.58
CA ALA A 142 -6.27 6.68 -2.31
C ALA A 142 -7.00 5.37 -2.64
N GLY A 143 -6.29 4.24 -2.64
CA GLY A 143 -6.90 2.92 -2.86
C GLY A 143 -7.92 2.54 -1.79
N MET A 144 -7.77 3.01 -0.55
CA MET A 144 -8.74 2.75 0.53
C MET A 144 -10.02 3.57 0.36
N SER A 145 -9.92 4.86 0.03
CA SER A 145 -11.10 5.67 -0.31
C SER A 145 -11.79 5.12 -1.56
N ALA A 146 -11.03 4.67 -2.56
CA ALA A 146 -11.59 4.06 -3.76
C ALA A 146 -12.32 2.72 -3.49
N SER A 147 -11.92 1.93 -2.47
CA SER A 147 -12.65 0.69 -2.11
C SER A 147 -14.01 0.97 -1.48
N ASP A 148 -14.19 2.13 -0.85
CA ASP A 148 -15.48 2.60 -0.34
C ASP A 148 -16.31 3.37 -1.39
N GLY A 149 -15.86 3.38 -2.65
CA GLY A 149 -16.58 4.01 -3.77
C GLY A 149 -16.20 5.46 -4.04
N PHE A 150 -15.25 6.04 -3.30
CA PHE A 150 -14.75 7.40 -3.51
C PHE A 150 -13.70 7.43 -4.63
N THR A 151 -14.11 6.98 -5.82
CA THR A 151 -13.21 6.88 -6.98
C THR A 151 -12.90 8.24 -7.58
N TYR A 152 -11.72 8.35 -8.19
CA TYR A 152 -11.26 9.54 -8.91
C TYR A 152 -11.37 9.38 -10.43
N VAL A 153 -11.87 8.24 -10.89
CA VAL A 153 -12.06 7.90 -12.30
C VAL A 153 -13.41 7.23 -12.48
N GLY A 154 -13.96 7.27 -13.70
CA GLY A 154 -15.25 6.68 -14.05
C GLY A 154 -16.43 7.58 -13.72
N GLU A 155 -17.59 6.97 -13.50
CA GLU A 155 -18.90 7.65 -13.40
C GLU A 155 -18.90 8.79 -12.37
N ARG A 156 -18.33 8.57 -11.17
CA ARG A 156 -18.23 9.60 -10.13
C ARG A 156 -17.54 10.88 -10.62
N PHE A 157 -16.52 10.77 -11.46
CA PHE A 157 -15.87 11.95 -12.05
C PHE A 157 -16.67 12.53 -13.21
N THR A 158 -17.14 11.69 -14.14
CA THR A 158 -17.84 12.14 -15.35
C THR A 158 -19.18 12.82 -15.07
N GLU A 159 -19.90 12.37 -14.04
CA GLU A 159 -21.17 12.97 -13.64
C GLU A 159 -20.98 14.31 -12.90
N ASN A 160 -19.90 14.45 -12.14
CA ASN A 160 -19.66 15.64 -11.31
C ASN A 160 -18.89 16.75 -12.05
N PHE A 161 -18.17 16.44 -13.13
CA PHE A 161 -17.32 17.41 -13.87
C PHE A 161 -17.43 17.33 -15.41
N PRO A 162 -18.64 17.15 -16.00
CA PRO A 162 -18.78 16.95 -17.44
C PRO A 162 -18.28 18.14 -18.28
N ASP A 163 -18.50 19.36 -17.80
CA ASP A 163 -18.06 20.62 -18.40
C ASP A 163 -16.53 20.73 -18.48
N PHE A 164 -15.84 20.47 -17.36
CA PHE A 164 -14.38 20.46 -17.32
C PHE A 164 -13.79 19.33 -18.19
N ILE A 165 -14.43 18.16 -18.22
CA ILE A 165 -14.01 17.04 -19.08
C ILE A 165 -14.20 17.39 -20.56
N GLU A 166 -15.30 18.02 -20.93
CA GLU A 166 -15.54 18.45 -22.31
C GLU A 166 -14.48 19.44 -22.78
N LYS A 167 -14.16 20.43 -21.95
CA LYS A 167 -13.18 21.48 -22.27
C LYS A 167 -11.74 20.97 -22.29
N TYR A 168 -11.31 20.24 -21.27
CA TYR A 168 -9.91 19.89 -21.05
C TYR A 168 -9.54 18.45 -21.39
N ARG A 169 -10.53 17.58 -21.66
CA ARG A 169 -10.32 16.15 -21.92
C ARG A 169 -9.59 15.44 -20.78
N PHE A 170 -9.89 15.82 -19.54
CA PHE A 170 -9.33 15.15 -18.36
C PHE A 170 -9.71 13.67 -18.32
N PHE A 171 -8.74 12.82 -17.98
CA PHE A 171 -8.94 11.38 -17.85
C PHE A 171 -9.43 10.98 -16.46
N ASP A 172 -8.97 11.70 -15.44
CA ASP A 172 -9.34 11.46 -14.05
C ASP A 172 -9.35 12.77 -13.24
N MET A 173 -10.00 12.70 -12.08
CA MET A 173 -10.22 13.83 -11.19
C MET A 173 -8.93 14.30 -10.50
N LEU A 174 -7.95 13.40 -10.32
CA LEU A 174 -6.65 13.78 -9.73
C LEU A 174 -5.91 14.69 -10.72
N GLN A 175 -5.86 14.33 -12.00
CA GLN A 175 -5.31 15.15 -13.07
C GLN A 175 -5.97 16.54 -13.11
N ALA A 176 -7.31 16.58 -13.07
CA ALA A 176 -8.05 17.84 -13.07
C ALA A 176 -7.71 18.71 -11.84
N SER A 177 -7.62 18.11 -10.66
CA SER A 177 -7.28 18.80 -9.41
C SER A 177 -5.86 19.37 -9.33
N LEU A 178 -4.98 18.96 -10.24
CA LEU A 178 -3.59 19.42 -10.36
C LEU A 178 -3.39 20.33 -11.58
N HIS A 179 -4.45 20.60 -12.35
CA HIS A 179 -4.34 21.37 -13.57
C HIS A 179 -4.08 22.86 -13.29
N PRO A 180 -3.12 23.51 -13.98
CA PRO A 180 -2.91 24.95 -13.88
C PRO A 180 -3.95 25.71 -14.72
N TYR A 181 -5.13 25.95 -14.13
CA TYR A 181 -6.21 26.69 -14.78
C TYR A 181 -5.80 28.11 -15.20
N GLY A 182 -6.46 28.63 -16.24
CA GLY A 182 -6.10 29.92 -16.85
C GLY A 182 -6.45 31.14 -16.00
N SER A 183 -7.31 30.97 -14.99
CA SER A 183 -7.70 32.03 -14.05
C SER A 183 -8.04 31.47 -12.67
N TRP A 184 -7.98 32.33 -11.65
CA TRP A 184 -8.42 31.98 -10.29
C TRP A 184 -9.92 31.76 -10.18
N GLN A 185 -10.73 32.36 -11.06
CA GLN A 185 -12.17 32.12 -11.12
C GLN A 185 -12.46 30.68 -11.57
N GLU A 186 -11.72 30.20 -12.56
CA GLU A 186 -11.86 28.84 -13.07
C GLU A 186 -11.29 27.81 -12.09
N TYR A 187 -10.13 28.11 -11.52
CA TYR A 187 -9.53 27.30 -10.45
C TYR A 187 -10.53 27.05 -9.32
N TRP A 188 -11.13 28.10 -8.77
CA TRP A 188 -12.09 27.98 -7.67
C TRP A 188 -13.46 27.43 -8.10
N ALA A 189 -13.85 27.56 -9.38
CA ALA A 189 -15.03 26.88 -9.89
C ALA A 189 -14.87 25.35 -9.84
N PHE A 190 -13.72 24.83 -10.29
CA PHE A 190 -13.39 23.42 -10.19
C PHE A 190 -13.22 22.99 -8.72
N GLU A 191 -12.32 23.65 -7.99
CA GLU A 191 -11.91 23.23 -6.65
C GLU A 191 -13.07 23.29 -5.65
N SER A 192 -13.99 24.26 -5.77
CA SER A 192 -15.16 24.31 -4.87
C SER A 192 -16.06 23.09 -5.02
N ARG A 193 -16.32 22.64 -6.25
CA ARG A 193 -17.05 21.39 -6.54
C ARG A 193 -16.26 20.16 -6.09
N PHE A 194 -14.94 20.15 -6.32
CA PHE A 194 -14.06 19.07 -5.90
C PHE A 194 -14.01 18.89 -4.38
N ILE A 195 -13.87 19.98 -3.62
CA ILE A 195 -13.91 19.98 -2.15
C ILE A 195 -15.28 19.56 -1.65
N THR A 196 -16.36 20.03 -2.29
CA THR A 196 -17.71 19.63 -1.91
C THR A 196 -17.89 18.11 -2.04
N LEU A 197 -17.48 17.54 -3.18
CA LEU A 197 -17.61 16.11 -3.47
C LEU A 197 -16.72 15.21 -2.60
N ASN A 198 -15.47 15.63 -2.33
CA ASN A 198 -14.47 14.78 -1.69
C ASN A 198 -14.19 15.15 -0.22
N TYR A 199 -14.90 16.15 0.32
CA TYR A 199 -14.69 16.58 1.70
C TYR A 199 -15.97 16.98 2.41
N LEU A 200 -16.73 17.94 1.89
CA LEU A 200 -17.89 18.47 2.63
C LEU A 200 -19.06 17.47 2.69
N ASP A 201 -19.34 16.82 1.56
CA ASP A 201 -20.52 15.97 1.38
C ASP A 201 -20.15 14.50 1.12
N GLN A 202 -18.86 14.15 1.22
CA GLN A 202 -18.41 12.76 1.11
C GLN A 202 -18.92 11.97 2.34
N PRO A 203 -19.68 10.87 2.15
CA PRO A 203 -20.22 10.11 3.26
C PRO A 203 -19.14 9.27 3.96
N VAL A 204 -19.48 8.72 5.13
CA VAL A 204 -18.58 7.79 5.84
C VAL A 204 -18.32 6.51 5.02
N GLY A 205 -17.06 6.12 4.94
CA GLY A 205 -16.61 4.87 4.30
C GLY A 205 -16.64 3.67 5.26
N GLN A 206 -17.15 2.53 4.81
CA GLN A 206 -17.26 1.32 5.65
C GLN A 206 -15.89 0.70 5.96
N SER A 207 -14.92 0.79 5.05
CA SER A 207 -13.56 0.31 5.27
C SER A 207 -12.85 1.12 6.35
N TYR A 208 -13.10 2.42 6.43
CA TYR A 208 -12.59 3.28 7.51
C TYR A 208 -13.19 2.92 8.88
N LEU A 209 -14.49 2.63 8.96
CA LEU A 209 -15.13 2.15 10.20
C LEU A 209 -14.60 0.77 10.63
N ALA A 210 -14.42 -0.13 9.67
CA ALA A 210 -13.88 -1.46 9.91
C ALA A 210 -12.44 -1.39 10.45
N LEU A 211 -11.58 -0.56 9.83
CA LEU A 211 -10.21 -0.38 10.31
C LEU A 211 -10.18 0.23 11.72
N LYS A 212 -11.02 1.23 12.00
CA LYS A 212 -11.14 1.87 13.32
C LYS A 212 -11.42 0.82 14.41
N SER A 213 -12.39 -0.05 14.13
CA SER A 213 -12.77 -1.14 15.03
C SER A 213 -11.66 -2.18 15.17
N LEU A 214 -10.89 -2.41 14.10
CA LEU A 214 -9.83 -3.42 14.07
C LEU A 214 -8.63 -3.03 14.95
N VAL A 215 -8.34 -1.74 15.06
CA VAL A 215 -7.19 -1.20 15.82
C VAL A 215 -7.61 -0.60 17.16
N GLU A 216 -8.87 -0.73 17.55
CA GLU A 216 -9.37 -0.29 18.84
C GLU A 216 -8.59 -0.95 20.00
N GLY A 217 -8.13 -0.13 20.95
CA GLY A 217 -7.32 -0.59 22.08
C GLY A 217 -5.87 -0.97 21.74
N LYS A 218 -5.44 -0.86 20.48
CA LYS A 218 -4.04 -1.05 20.07
C LYS A 218 -3.25 0.26 20.16
N GLN A 219 -1.93 0.15 20.31
CA GLN A 219 -1.04 1.29 20.09
C GLN A 219 -0.88 1.47 18.57
N TYR A 220 -1.39 2.57 18.02
CA TYR A 220 -1.30 2.81 16.59
C TYR A 220 -1.09 4.29 16.25
N HIS A 221 -0.52 4.53 15.07
CA HIS A 221 -0.50 5.86 14.46
C HIS A 221 -0.69 5.72 12.94
N ILE A 222 -1.38 6.70 12.36
CA ILE A 222 -1.74 6.74 10.95
C ILE A 222 -0.96 7.86 10.27
N ILE A 223 -0.35 7.54 9.14
CA ILE A 223 0.12 8.52 8.16
C ILE A 223 -0.68 8.31 6.87
N THR A 224 -1.18 9.39 6.29
CA THR A 224 -1.97 9.31 5.06
C THR A 224 -1.51 10.31 4.02
N THR A 225 -1.53 9.88 2.76
CA THR A 225 -1.39 10.78 1.60
C THR A 225 -2.73 11.24 1.05
N ASN A 226 -3.85 10.79 1.63
CA ASN A 226 -5.17 11.29 1.30
C ASN A 226 -5.37 12.66 1.94
N ALA A 227 -6.30 13.43 1.36
CA ALA A 227 -6.68 14.76 1.81
C ALA A 227 -8.21 14.91 1.86
N ASP A 228 -8.95 13.79 1.77
CA ASP A 228 -10.40 13.73 1.88
C ASP A 228 -10.85 13.71 3.36
N ASN A 229 -12.17 13.71 3.60
CA ASN A 229 -12.71 13.75 4.96
C ASN A 229 -12.80 12.38 5.65
N ALA A 230 -12.26 11.30 5.08
CA ALA A 230 -12.70 9.95 5.44
C ALA A 230 -12.44 9.59 6.92
N PHE A 231 -11.37 10.10 7.52
CA PHE A 231 -11.08 9.92 8.95
C PHE A 231 -12.04 10.73 9.84
N ASP A 232 -12.33 11.97 9.47
CA ASP A 232 -13.26 12.86 10.19
C ASP A 232 -14.70 12.29 10.13
N ALA A 233 -15.15 11.87 8.94
CA ALA A 233 -16.46 11.24 8.74
C ALA A 233 -16.62 9.91 9.47
N ALA A 234 -15.52 9.18 9.73
CA ALA A 234 -15.50 7.97 10.54
C ALA A 234 -15.19 8.23 12.03
N GLU A 235 -15.12 9.51 12.43
CA GLU A 235 -14.90 9.99 13.80
C GLU A 235 -13.61 9.45 14.44
N TYR A 236 -12.52 9.39 13.68
CA TYR A 236 -11.21 9.01 14.24
C TYR A 236 -10.73 10.05 15.26
N ASP A 237 -9.96 9.60 16.26
CA ASP A 237 -9.18 10.51 17.08
C ASP A 237 -8.02 11.06 16.23
N MET A 238 -8.17 12.32 15.82
CA MET A 238 -7.22 13.00 14.94
C MET A 238 -5.83 13.21 15.56
N THR A 239 -5.64 12.94 16.85
CA THR A 239 -4.30 12.91 17.45
C THR A 239 -3.45 11.74 16.94
N HIS A 240 -4.08 10.70 16.39
CA HIS A 240 -3.44 9.54 15.77
C HIS A 240 -3.21 9.68 14.25
N VAL A 241 -3.66 10.77 13.61
CA VAL A 241 -3.64 10.91 12.14
C VAL A 241 -2.70 12.03 11.72
N PHE A 242 -1.80 11.72 10.78
CA PHE A 242 -0.93 12.68 10.14
C PHE A 242 -1.24 12.82 8.64
N HIS A 243 -1.79 13.97 8.25
CA HIS A 243 -2.08 14.35 6.86
C HIS A 243 -0.86 14.98 6.19
N ILE A 244 0.09 14.16 5.73
CA ILE A 244 1.36 14.64 5.17
C ILE A 244 1.22 15.46 3.87
N GLN A 245 0.07 15.32 3.19
CA GLN A 245 -0.25 15.97 1.91
C GLN A 245 -1.25 17.13 2.03
N GLY A 246 -1.62 17.52 3.25
CA GLY A 246 -2.65 18.52 3.51
C GLY A 246 -4.06 17.93 3.47
N GLU A 247 -5.05 18.81 3.55
CA GLU A 247 -6.48 18.46 3.56
C GLU A 247 -7.21 19.38 2.58
N TYR A 248 -8.13 18.84 1.77
CA TYR A 248 -8.77 19.62 0.70
C TYR A 248 -9.60 20.80 1.21
N ILE A 249 -10.11 20.71 2.43
CA ILE A 249 -10.91 21.78 3.03
C ILE A 249 -10.05 22.98 3.49
N LEU A 250 -8.74 22.79 3.62
CA LEU A 250 -7.81 23.81 4.04
C LEU A 250 -7.30 24.62 2.84
N GLN A 251 -7.07 25.90 3.08
CA GLN A 251 -6.57 26.85 2.11
C GLN A 251 -5.20 27.37 2.55
N GLN A 252 -4.34 27.64 1.57
CA GLN A 252 -3.02 28.23 1.76
C GLN A 252 -2.83 29.44 0.84
N CYS A 253 -1.93 30.35 1.24
CA CYS A 253 -1.52 31.43 0.35
C CYS A 253 -0.82 30.84 -0.88
N SER A 254 -1.26 31.18 -2.10
CA SER A 254 -0.61 30.68 -3.34
C SER A 254 0.87 31.04 -3.44
N GLN A 255 1.27 32.18 -2.85
CA GLN A 255 2.67 32.62 -2.76
C GLN A 255 3.43 32.04 -1.56
N HIS A 256 2.81 31.17 -0.75
CA HIS A 256 3.43 30.57 0.44
C HIS A 256 4.06 31.60 1.40
N CYS A 257 3.48 32.81 1.51
CA CYS A 257 4.14 33.93 2.19
C CYS A 257 4.26 33.77 3.71
N HIS A 258 3.52 32.84 4.32
CA HIS A 258 3.62 32.48 5.73
C HIS A 258 3.03 31.09 6.02
N ALA A 259 3.46 30.48 7.12
CA ALA A 259 3.06 29.17 7.60
C ALA A 259 1.70 29.19 8.36
N GLN A 260 0.59 29.32 7.65
CA GLN A 260 -0.77 29.25 8.22
C GLN A 260 -1.77 28.76 7.17
N THR A 261 -2.61 27.80 7.55
CA THR A 261 -3.78 27.40 6.77
C THR A 261 -5.06 28.11 7.22
N TYR A 262 -6.08 28.11 6.36
CA TYR A 262 -7.37 28.76 6.56
C TYR A 262 -8.51 27.85 6.11
N ARG A 263 -9.71 28.01 6.66
CA ARG A 263 -10.91 27.23 6.30
C ARG A 263 -12.13 28.13 6.20
N ASN A 264 -12.96 27.93 5.17
CA ASN A 264 -14.22 28.66 4.99
C ASN A 264 -15.23 27.86 4.14
N ASP A 265 -15.93 26.94 4.79
CA ASP A 265 -16.87 26.01 4.16
C ASP A 265 -18.06 26.73 3.50
N ASP A 266 -18.55 27.81 4.13
CA ASP A 266 -19.64 28.62 3.60
C ASP A 266 -19.28 29.28 2.27
N LEU A 267 -18.03 29.75 2.13
CA LEU A 267 -17.53 30.30 0.88
C LEU A 267 -17.47 29.24 -0.20
N ILE A 268 -17.00 28.03 0.11
CA ILE A 268 -16.96 26.90 -0.83
C ILE A 268 -18.37 26.59 -1.33
N ARG A 269 -19.35 26.45 -0.44
CA ARG A 269 -20.75 26.19 -0.85
C ARG A 269 -21.32 27.33 -1.71
N LYS A 270 -21.01 28.59 -1.38
CA LYS A 270 -21.42 29.76 -2.20
C LYS A 270 -20.80 29.74 -3.60
N MET A 271 -19.53 29.36 -3.73
CA MET A 271 -18.87 29.22 -5.04
C MET A 271 -19.54 28.15 -5.92
N VAL A 272 -19.97 27.03 -5.34
CA VAL A 272 -20.69 25.98 -6.08
C VAL A 272 -22.01 26.49 -6.64
N VAL A 273 -22.76 27.26 -5.85
CA VAL A 273 -24.07 27.80 -6.27
C VAL A 273 -23.94 28.96 -7.24
N ALA A 274 -22.93 29.83 -7.05
CA ALA A 274 -22.80 31.08 -7.80
C ALA A 274 -22.00 30.94 -9.11
N GLN A 275 -21.27 29.84 -9.31
CA GLN A 275 -20.48 29.67 -10.53
C GLN A 275 -21.37 29.51 -11.77
N GLN A 276 -20.92 30.06 -12.89
CA GLN A 276 -21.54 29.91 -14.20
C GLN A 276 -20.43 29.76 -15.25
N ASP A 277 -20.64 28.91 -16.26
CA ASP A 277 -19.69 28.70 -17.36
C ASP A 277 -18.25 28.41 -16.89
N MET A 278 -18.12 27.56 -15.85
CA MET A 278 -16.86 27.20 -15.18
C MET A 278 -16.13 28.37 -14.50
N LEU A 279 -16.83 29.45 -14.13
CA LEU A 279 -16.24 30.61 -13.47
C LEU A 279 -17.05 31.00 -12.22
N ILE A 280 -16.37 31.20 -11.08
CA ILE A 280 -16.97 31.89 -9.93
C ILE A 280 -16.97 33.42 -10.16
N PRO A 281 -17.86 34.18 -9.47
CA PRO A 281 -17.74 35.64 -9.39
C PRO A 281 -16.36 36.07 -8.84
N TRP A 282 -15.78 37.12 -9.42
CA TRP A 282 -14.39 37.52 -9.13
C TRP A 282 -14.19 37.90 -7.65
N GLU A 283 -15.21 38.50 -7.04
CA GLU A 283 -15.23 38.94 -5.65
C GLU A 283 -15.21 37.78 -4.65
N MET A 284 -15.52 36.57 -5.11
CA MET A 284 -15.48 35.36 -4.28
C MET A 284 -14.10 34.71 -4.23
N ILE A 285 -13.12 35.17 -5.01
CA ILE A 285 -11.75 34.64 -4.95
C ILE A 285 -11.17 34.94 -3.56
N PRO A 286 -10.87 33.92 -2.73
CA PRO A 286 -10.29 34.13 -1.41
C PRO A 286 -8.90 34.75 -1.52
N ARG A 287 -8.61 35.70 -0.63
CA ARG A 287 -7.36 36.48 -0.62
C ARG A 287 -6.59 36.24 0.67
N CYS A 288 -5.27 36.13 0.53
CA CYS A 288 -4.36 36.02 1.66
C CYS A 288 -4.40 37.31 2.48
N PRO A 289 -4.69 37.26 3.80
CA PRO A 289 -4.77 38.47 4.61
C PRO A 289 -3.41 39.16 4.86
N LYS A 290 -2.30 38.56 4.43
CA LYS A 290 -0.95 39.13 4.60
C LYS A 290 -0.38 39.78 3.34
N CYS A 291 -0.62 39.20 2.17
CA CYS A 291 -0.01 39.67 0.91
C CYS A 291 -1.02 39.90 -0.21
N ASP A 292 -2.32 39.69 0.04
CA ASP A 292 -3.42 39.85 -0.93
C ASP A 292 -3.33 38.94 -2.18
N ALA A 293 -2.36 38.03 -2.22
CA ALA A 293 -2.34 36.98 -3.23
C ALA A 293 -3.58 36.08 -3.11
N PRO A 294 -4.10 35.54 -4.21
CA PRO A 294 -5.17 34.54 -4.15
C PRO A 294 -4.78 33.35 -3.28
N MET A 295 -5.76 32.81 -2.56
CA MET A 295 -5.60 31.55 -1.85
C MET A 295 -5.77 30.38 -2.82
N GLU A 296 -5.19 29.25 -2.48
CA GLU A 296 -5.35 27.96 -3.16
C GLU A 296 -5.60 26.86 -2.12
N VAL A 297 -5.99 25.67 -2.57
CA VAL A 297 -6.15 24.51 -1.67
C VAL A 297 -4.80 24.11 -1.09
N ASN A 298 -4.77 23.73 0.19
CA ASN A 298 -3.59 23.22 0.87
C ASN A 298 -3.20 21.84 0.29
N LYS A 299 -2.34 21.86 -0.72
CA LYS A 299 -1.84 20.68 -1.42
C LYS A 299 -0.34 20.82 -1.61
N ARG A 300 0.38 19.69 -1.51
CA ARG A 300 1.81 19.64 -1.80
C ARG A 300 2.09 19.59 -3.30
N LYS A 301 2.84 20.56 -3.79
CA LYS A 301 3.37 20.63 -5.17
C LYS A 301 4.85 20.26 -5.18
N ALA A 302 5.32 19.64 -6.27
CA ALA A 302 6.68 19.13 -6.34
C ALA A 302 7.74 20.24 -6.31
N GLU A 303 7.42 21.41 -6.88
CA GLU A 303 8.35 22.51 -7.09
C GLU A 303 8.42 23.47 -5.91
N VAL A 304 7.28 23.70 -5.24
CA VAL A 304 7.13 24.73 -4.20
C VAL A 304 6.79 24.17 -2.82
N GLY A 305 6.55 22.86 -2.71
CA GLY A 305 6.16 22.22 -1.46
C GLY A 305 4.71 22.49 -1.09
N MET A 306 4.46 22.65 0.21
CA MET A 306 3.14 22.90 0.79
C MET A 306 3.31 23.91 1.93
N VAL A 307 2.28 24.70 2.22
CA VAL A 307 2.26 25.44 3.49
C VAL A 307 2.05 24.44 4.62
N GLU A 308 3.04 24.37 5.51
CA GLU A 308 3.05 23.55 6.72
C GLU A 308 2.89 24.49 7.92
N ASP A 309 1.73 24.47 8.56
CA ASP A 309 1.45 25.33 9.71
C ASP A 309 1.74 24.65 11.05
N ALA A 310 1.34 25.30 12.15
CA ALA A 310 1.57 24.79 13.50
C ALA A 310 0.91 23.41 13.74
N GLU A 311 -0.28 23.17 13.19
CA GLU A 311 -0.96 21.87 13.39
C GLU A 311 -0.32 20.78 12.54
N PHE A 312 0.12 21.08 11.31
CA PHE A 312 0.91 20.13 10.52
C PHE A 312 2.16 19.67 11.29
N HIS A 313 2.90 20.61 11.89
CA HIS A 313 4.08 20.27 12.68
C HIS A 313 3.73 19.52 13.97
N ALA A 314 2.59 19.80 14.59
CA ALA A 314 2.11 19.05 15.75
C ALA A 314 1.77 17.59 15.38
N GLN A 315 1.08 17.37 14.25
CA GLN A 315 0.83 16.02 13.71
C GLN A 315 2.14 15.27 13.42
N LEU A 316 3.08 15.93 12.73
CA LEU A 316 4.40 15.36 12.42
C LEU A 316 5.17 14.99 13.69
N GLN A 317 5.12 15.83 14.73
CA GLN A 317 5.77 15.55 16.01
C GLN A 317 5.15 14.33 16.70
N ARG A 318 3.81 14.22 16.75
CA ARG A 318 3.13 13.04 17.32
C ARG A 318 3.49 11.77 16.57
N TYR A 319 3.48 11.82 15.24
CA TYR A 319 3.87 10.68 14.40
C TYR A 319 5.33 10.26 14.64
N ASN A 320 6.28 11.21 14.64
CA ASN A 320 7.69 10.90 14.88
C ASN A 320 7.95 10.38 16.30
N ALA A 321 7.28 10.94 17.31
CA ALA A 321 7.39 10.46 18.68
C ALA A 321 6.90 9.02 18.81
N PHE A 322 5.79 8.67 18.15
CA PHE A 322 5.29 7.29 18.11
C PHE A 322 6.31 6.34 17.44
N LEU A 323 6.90 6.75 16.31
CA LEU A 323 7.93 5.95 15.63
C LEU A 323 9.18 5.73 16.51
N GLU A 324 9.64 6.76 17.20
CA GLU A 324 10.81 6.69 18.08
C GLU A 324 10.54 5.81 19.30
N GLN A 325 9.37 5.94 19.91
CA GLN A 325 8.95 5.13 21.05
C GLN A 325 8.93 3.63 20.74
N HIS A 326 8.55 3.25 19.52
CA HIS A 326 8.35 1.85 19.12
C HIS A 326 9.43 1.32 18.17
N GLN A 327 10.59 1.98 18.06
CA GLN A 327 11.58 1.66 17.01
C GLN A 327 12.13 0.22 17.08
N ASP A 328 12.17 -0.38 18.28
CA ASP A 328 12.69 -1.73 18.52
C ASP A 328 11.60 -2.78 18.81
N ASP A 329 10.34 -2.36 18.89
CA ASP A 329 9.20 -3.23 19.24
C ASP A 329 8.82 -4.17 18.10
N LYS A 330 7.89 -5.11 18.35
CA LYS A 330 7.26 -5.92 17.31
C LYS A 330 6.23 -5.07 16.54
N VAL A 331 6.73 -4.22 15.65
CA VAL A 331 5.92 -3.25 14.90
C VAL A 331 5.35 -3.83 13.61
N LEU A 332 4.04 -3.64 13.41
CA LEU A 332 3.39 -3.88 12.12
C LEU A 332 3.33 -2.58 11.31
N TYR A 333 4.03 -2.53 10.18
CA TYR A 333 3.89 -1.49 9.15
C TYR A 333 2.82 -1.93 8.14
N LEU A 334 1.60 -1.43 8.29
CA LEU A 334 0.45 -1.80 7.47
C LEU A 334 0.19 -0.73 6.40
N GLU A 335 0.47 -1.05 5.14
CA GLU A 335 0.21 -0.17 3.99
C GLU A 335 -1.12 -0.53 3.32
N ILE A 336 -2.05 0.41 3.18
CA ILE A 336 -3.38 0.17 2.60
C ILE A 336 -3.59 1.11 1.41
N GLY A 337 -3.75 0.55 0.22
CA GLY A 337 -4.16 1.32 -0.97
C GLY A 337 -3.14 2.36 -1.46
N ILE A 338 -1.85 2.22 -1.13
CA ILE A 338 -0.79 3.15 -1.56
C ILE A 338 -0.19 2.73 -2.90
N GLY A 339 -0.38 3.58 -3.91
CA GLY A 339 0.21 3.44 -5.23
C GLY A 339 1.68 3.92 -5.32
N TYR A 340 2.08 4.34 -6.52
CA TYR A 340 3.43 4.81 -6.85
C TYR A 340 3.49 6.31 -7.19
N THR A 341 2.43 7.06 -6.94
CA THR A 341 2.41 8.50 -7.22
C THR A 341 3.42 9.26 -6.35
N THR A 342 3.46 8.95 -5.04
CA THR A 342 4.34 9.61 -4.07
C THR A 342 4.92 8.61 -3.05
N PRO A 343 5.68 7.60 -3.50
CA PRO A 343 6.15 6.50 -2.64
C PRO A 343 7.09 6.96 -1.52
N GLN A 344 7.69 8.15 -1.63
CA GLN A 344 8.59 8.74 -0.65
C GLN A 344 7.95 9.04 0.72
N PHE A 345 6.62 9.17 0.80
CA PHE A 345 5.95 9.57 2.05
C PHE A 345 5.59 8.40 2.96
N VAL A 346 5.29 7.22 2.39
CA VAL A 346 4.84 6.07 3.19
C VAL A 346 5.55 4.78 2.78
N LYS A 347 5.44 4.38 1.50
CA LYS A 347 5.98 3.10 0.99
C LYS A 347 7.47 2.94 1.27
N HIS A 348 8.30 3.88 0.80
CA HIS A 348 9.75 3.80 1.00
C HIS A 348 10.16 3.95 2.48
N PRO A 349 9.59 4.88 3.27
CA PRO A 349 9.81 4.92 4.71
C PRO A 349 9.47 3.61 5.43
N PHE A 350 8.29 3.03 5.19
CA PHE A 350 7.85 1.78 5.82
C PHE A 350 8.82 0.65 5.51
N GLN A 351 9.17 0.47 4.24
CA GLN A 351 10.18 -0.50 3.83
C GLN A 351 11.51 -0.26 4.56
N ARG A 352 12.03 0.97 4.59
CA ARG A 352 13.28 1.29 5.28
C ARG A 352 13.22 1.02 6.79
N MET A 353 12.07 1.28 7.43
CA MET A 353 11.89 1.02 8.86
C MET A 353 11.84 -0.48 9.15
N THR A 354 11.12 -1.26 8.34
CA THR A 354 11.12 -2.72 8.43
C THR A 354 12.51 -3.32 8.20
N ARG A 355 13.32 -2.73 7.32
CA ARG A 355 14.73 -3.14 7.12
C ARG A 355 15.58 -2.93 8.38
N LYS A 356 15.37 -1.82 9.09
CA LYS A 356 16.16 -1.44 10.27
C LYS A 356 15.77 -2.20 11.52
N ASN A 357 14.48 -2.49 11.70
CA ASN A 357 13.97 -3.23 12.85
C ASN A 357 13.73 -4.70 12.44
N GLU A 358 14.55 -5.62 12.96
CA GLU A 358 14.44 -7.07 12.68
C GLU A 358 13.14 -7.70 13.22
N ASN A 359 12.50 -7.07 14.20
CA ASN A 359 11.22 -7.50 14.79
C ASN A 359 10.01 -7.05 13.97
N ALA A 360 10.18 -6.07 13.09
CA ALA A 360 9.07 -5.48 12.33
C ALA A 360 8.56 -6.40 11.21
N LEU A 361 7.27 -6.27 10.92
CA LEU A 361 6.58 -6.88 9.78
C LEU A 361 6.01 -5.78 8.87
N TYR A 362 6.16 -5.96 7.56
CA TYR A 362 5.53 -5.10 6.56
C TYR A 362 4.41 -5.87 5.85
N MET A 363 3.20 -5.33 5.87
CA MET A 363 2.05 -5.88 5.16
C MET A 363 1.48 -4.82 4.24
N THR A 364 1.18 -5.16 3.00
CA THR A 364 0.58 -4.24 2.03
C THR A 364 -0.71 -4.82 1.47
N MET A 365 -1.79 -4.04 1.56
CA MET A 365 -3.09 -4.32 0.97
C MET A 365 -3.21 -3.53 -0.33
N ASN A 366 -2.95 -4.21 -1.45
CA ASN A 366 -2.95 -3.58 -2.76
C ASN A 366 -3.32 -4.56 -3.87
N LYS A 367 -4.24 -4.15 -4.75
CA LYS A 367 -4.64 -4.94 -5.92
C LYS A 367 -3.49 -5.18 -6.91
N LYS A 368 -2.46 -4.33 -6.92
CA LYS A 368 -1.27 -4.50 -7.74
C LYS A 368 -0.16 -5.18 -6.92
N GLY A 369 0.17 -6.42 -7.28
CA GLY A 369 1.32 -7.12 -6.73
C GLY A 369 2.62 -6.44 -7.10
N ILE A 370 3.43 -6.12 -6.10
CA ILE A 370 4.75 -5.54 -6.27
C ILE A 370 5.73 -6.58 -5.74
N SER A 371 6.53 -7.18 -6.61
CA SER A 371 7.62 -8.06 -6.17
C SER A 371 8.69 -7.21 -5.47
N HIS A 372 9.02 -7.60 -4.25
CA HIS A 372 10.19 -7.11 -3.53
C HIS A 372 11.24 -8.23 -3.56
N SER A 373 12.53 -7.90 -3.49
CA SER A 373 13.62 -8.87 -3.64
C SER A 373 14.63 -8.84 -2.49
N GLU A 374 14.38 -8.05 -1.44
CA GLU A 374 15.39 -7.84 -0.38
C GLU A 374 14.91 -8.20 1.04
N PHE A 375 13.60 -8.31 1.30
CA PHE A 375 13.05 -8.61 2.65
C PHE A 375 11.74 -9.44 2.60
N ASN A 376 11.60 -10.34 1.61
CA ASN A 376 10.36 -11.09 1.32
C ASN A 376 9.82 -11.88 2.51
N SER A 377 10.75 -12.37 3.33
CA SER A 377 10.58 -12.92 4.66
C SER A 377 9.60 -12.21 5.59
N ARG A 378 9.57 -10.87 5.54
CA ARG A 378 8.80 -10.01 6.44
C ARG A 378 7.93 -9.04 5.64
N THR A 379 7.58 -9.44 4.41
CA THR A 379 6.71 -8.71 3.51
C THR A 379 5.55 -9.61 3.12
N TYR A 380 4.32 -9.19 3.40
CA TYR A 380 3.13 -9.90 2.94
C TYR A 380 2.24 -9.01 2.09
N HIS A 381 1.80 -9.54 0.96
CA HIS A 381 0.85 -8.89 0.06
C HIS A 381 -0.52 -9.50 0.26
N THR A 382 -1.47 -8.70 0.74
CA THR A 382 -2.89 -9.03 0.65
C THR A 382 -3.46 -8.43 -0.63
N PHE A 383 -4.24 -9.22 -1.35
CA PHE A 383 -4.77 -8.89 -2.67
C PHE A 383 -6.29 -8.71 -2.68
N ASP A 384 -6.97 -9.24 -1.66
CA ASP A 384 -8.43 -9.28 -1.55
C ASP A 384 -8.92 -8.59 -0.27
#